data_AF-X1LKK0-F1
#
_entry.id   AF-X1LKK0-F1
#
_cell.length_a   1.000
_cell.length_b   1.000
_cell.length_c   1.000
_cell.angle_alpha   90.00
_cell.angle_beta   90.00
_cell.angle_gamma   90.00
#
_symmetry.space_group_name_H-M   'P 1'
#
loop_
_entity.id
_entity.type
_entity.pdbx_description
1 polymer ?
#
loop_
_entity_poly.entity_id
_entity_poly.type
_entity_poly.pdbx_seq_one_letter_code
_entity_poly.pdbx_strand_id
1 'polypeptide(L)'
;MGQWTMEQLKNLKDLEAQVSPLAKINIIPISKGGLDEGYGSSIIWDPRLYRKGVMGPRPVTQDELVAAGVPEEDAERWAAQTQKAVSTLNRLYPVLLPAIAERVKAIEAAVPAALVAGESTREKFEV
;
A
#
# COMPACT_ATOMS: atom_id res chain seq x y z
N MET A 1 -10.92 3.57 -16.92
CA MET A 1 -10.03 3.49 -15.74
C MET A 1 -8.61 3.44 -16.26
N GLY A 2 -7.69 4.24 -15.72
CA GLY A 2 -6.30 4.29 -16.21
C GLY A 2 -5.53 3.03 -15.81
N GLN A 3 -4.72 2.50 -16.73
CA GLN A 3 -3.76 1.43 -16.44
C GLN A 3 -2.64 1.94 -15.52
N TRP A 4 -2.12 1.07 -14.67
CA TRP A 4 -1.01 1.36 -13.79
C TRP A 4 0.30 1.41 -14.57
N THR A 5 1.15 2.40 -14.29
CA THR A 5 2.48 2.44 -14.92
C THR A 5 3.40 1.39 -14.31
N MET A 6 4.36 0.90 -15.09
CA MET A 6 5.34 -0.08 -14.61
C MET A 6 6.17 0.43 -13.42
N GLU A 7 6.39 1.74 -13.31
CA GLU A 7 7.09 2.37 -12.18
C GLU A 7 6.21 2.36 -10.92
N GLN A 8 4.91 2.64 -11.05
CA GLN A 8 3.96 2.52 -9.94
C GLN A 8 3.88 1.08 -9.43
N LEU A 9 3.85 0.11 -10.35
CA LEU A 9 3.84 -1.31 -9.99
C LEU A 9 5.12 -1.74 -9.25
N LYS A 10 6.29 -1.24 -9.66
CA LYS A 10 7.57 -1.52 -8.99
C LYS A 10 7.64 -0.98 -7.56
N ASN A 11 6.91 0.10 -7.27
CA ASN A 11 6.88 0.74 -5.96
C ASN A 11 5.83 0.14 -5.02
N LEU A 12 5.02 -0.82 -5.48
CA LEU A 12 4.13 -1.57 -4.61
C LEU A 12 4.94 -2.39 -3.61
N LYS A 13 4.70 -2.15 -2.33
CA LYS A 13 5.38 -2.86 -1.23
C LYS A 13 4.37 -3.63 -0.39
N ASP A 14 4.82 -4.78 0.06
CA ASP A 14 4.11 -5.57 1.06
C ASP A 14 4.03 -4.80 2.37
N LEU A 15 2.91 -4.97 3.07
CA LEU A 15 2.78 -4.54 4.45
C LEU A 15 3.01 -5.75 5.35
N GLU A 16 4.05 -5.69 6.17
CA GLU A 16 4.42 -6.79 7.05
C GLU A 16 4.18 -6.44 8.53
N ALA A 17 3.70 -7.43 9.29
CA ALA A 17 3.58 -7.36 10.74
C ALA A 17 4.04 -8.67 11.37
N GLN A 18 5.05 -8.59 12.25
CA GLN A 18 5.45 -9.73 13.08
C GLN A 18 4.43 -9.89 14.22
N VAL A 19 3.73 -11.02 14.27
CA VAL A 19 2.65 -11.27 15.26
C VAL A 19 3.06 -12.22 16.37
N SER A 20 4.09 -13.03 16.14
CA SER A 20 4.77 -13.84 17.16
C SER A 20 6.23 -14.05 16.74
N PRO A 21 7.15 -14.55 17.59
CA PRO A 21 8.52 -14.87 17.18
C PRO A 21 8.64 -15.86 16.00
N LEU A 22 7.58 -16.61 15.73
CA LEU A 22 7.56 -17.67 14.72
C LEU A 22 6.61 -17.37 13.56
N ALA A 23 5.89 -16.23 13.58
CA ALA A 23 4.88 -15.93 12.60
C ALA A 23 4.77 -14.45 12.23
N LYS A 24 4.53 -14.21 10.94
CA LYS A 24 4.28 -12.87 10.39
C LYS A 24 3.09 -12.87 9.45
N ILE A 25 2.36 -11.77 9.45
CA ILE A 25 1.32 -11.45 8.48
C ILE A 25 1.93 -10.56 7.40
N ASN A 26 1.68 -10.91 6.14
CA ASN A 26 2.02 -10.09 4.98
C ASN A 26 0.72 -9.75 4.23
N ILE A 27 0.48 -8.47 3.96
CA ILE A 27 -0.56 -8.02 3.03
C ILE A 27 0.14 -7.64 1.73
N ILE A 28 -0.09 -8.44 0.69
CA ILE A 28 0.67 -8.40 -0.56
C ILE A 28 -0.20 -7.77 -1.65
N PRO A 29 0.30 -6.76 -2.38
CA PRO A 29 -0.37 -6.25 -3.56
C PRO A 29 -0.18 -7.24 -4.72
N ILE A 30 -1.29 -7.75 -5.26
CA ILE A 30 -1.34 -8.61 -6.42
C ILE A 30 -1.86 -7.79 -7.59
N SER A 31 -0.98 -7.57 -8.56
CA SER A 31 -1.37 -7.05 -9.87
C SER A 31 -2.16 -8.11 -10.63
N LYS A 32 -3.37 -7.74 -11.05
CA LYS A 32 -4.27 -8.55 -11.89
C LYS A 32 -4.44 -7.89 -13.26
N GLY A 33 -4.61 -8.71 -14.27
CA GLY A 33 -4.93 -8.31 -15.64
C GLY A 33 -4.99 -9.51 -16.56
N GLY A 34 -5.94 -9.48 -17.49
CA GLY A 34 -6.05 -10.46 -18.57
C GLY A 34 -5.11 -10.13 -19.73
N LEU A 35 -4.88 -11.09 -20.62
CA LEU A 35 -4.11 -10.90 -21.86
C LEU A 35 -4.62 -9.72 -22.69
N ASP A 36 -5.92 -9.42 -22.59
CA ASP A 36 -6.62 -8.43 -23.40
C ASP A 36 -6.61 -7.01 -22.76
N GLU A 37 -6.39 -6.93 -21.44
CA GLU A 37 -6.43 -5.68 -20.67
C GLU A 37 -5.04 -5.19 -20.22
N GLY A 38 -4.01 -6.02 -20.39
CA GLY A 38 -2.65 -5.76 -19.93
C GLY A 38 -2.45 -6.01 -18.43
N TYR A 39 -1.23 -6.45 -18.05
CA TYR A 39 -0.83 -6.56 -16.64
C TYR A 39 -0.99 -5.21 -15.93
N GLY A 40 -1.56 -5.21 -14.71
CA GLY A 40 -1.79 -3.98 -13.95
C GLY A 40 -3.08 -3.25 -14.30
N SER A 41 -4.06 -3.92 -14.93
CA SER A 41 -5.44 -3.39 -15.05
C SER A 41 -6.11 -3.16 -13.68
N SER A 42 -5.76 -3.96 -12.67
CA SER A 42 -6.26 -3.84 -11.30
C SER A 42 -5.24 -4.33 -10.27
N ILE A 43 -5.28 -3.75 -9.07
CA ILE A 43 -4.51 -4.21 -7.92
C ILE A 43 -5.48 -4.71 -6.86
N ILE A 44 -5.25 -5.92 -6.36
CA ILE A 44 -5.90 -6.40 -5.14
C ILE A 44 -4.85 -6.60 -4.05
N TRP A 45 -5.25 -6.50 -2.80
CA TRP A 45 -4.42 -6.77 -1.63
C TRP A 45 -4.85 -8.08 -0.99
N ASP A 46 -3.89 -9.00 -0.81
CA ASP A 46 -4.10 -10.37 -0.35
C ASP A 46 -3.35 -10.61 0.97
N PRO A 47 -4.04 -10.97 2.06
CA PRO A 47 -3.40 -11.25 3.35
C PRO A 47 -2.90 -12.69 3.42
N ARG A 48 -1.67 -12.88 3.91
CA ARG A 48 -1.03 -14.19 4.09
C ARG A 48 -0.33 -14.28 5.43
N LEU A 49 -0.54 -15.39 6.12
CA LEU A 49 0.20 -15.75 7.32
C LEU A 49 1.35 -16.68 6.94
N TYR A 50 2.57 -16.32 7.35
CA TYR A 50 3.76 -17.17 7.24
C TYR A 50 4.20 -17.61 8.62
N ARG A 51 4.34 -18.93 8.82
CA ARG A 51 4.79 -19.55 10.07
C ARG A 51 6.08 -20.34 9.84
N LYS A 52 7.07 -20.19 10.71
CA LYS A 52 8.31 -20.97 10.68
C LYS A 52 7.99 -22.46 10.76
N GLY A 53 8.57 -23.25 9.85
CA GLY A 53 8.39 -24.71 9.80
C GLY A 53 7.13 -25.18 9.07
N VAL A 54 6.32 -24.28 8.51
CA VAL A 54 5.18 -24.63 7.64
C VAL A 54 5.50 -24.28 6.20
N MET A 55 5.18 -25.20 5.29
CA MET A 55 5.32 -24.95 3.87
C MET A 55 4.14 -24.11 3.36
N GLY A 56 4.46 -22.96 2.76
CA GLY A 56 3.50 -22.09 2.08
C GLY A 56 2.74 -21.14 3.02
N PRO A 57 2.02 -20.16 2.42
CA PRO A 57 1.19 -19.23 3.17
C PRO A 57 -0.09 -19.89 3.70
N ARG A 58 -0.56 -19.41 4.84
CA ARG A 58 -1.85 -19.77 5.45
C ARG A 58 -2.80 -18.57 5.40
N PRO A 59 -4.13 -18.79 5.43
CA PRO A 59 -5.08 -17.70 5.56
C PRO A 59 -4.93 -17.03 6.92
N VAL A 60 -5.11 -15.70 6.97
CA VAL A 60 -5.07 -14.94 8.23
C VAL A 60 -6.42 -15.10 8.93
N THR A 61 -6.55 -16.14 9.74
CA THR A 61 -7.72 -16.43 10.59
C THR A 61 -7.30 -16.54 12.04
N GLN A 62 -8.25 -16.40 12.97
CA GLN A 62 -7.98 -16.56 14.40
C GLN A 62 -7.36 -17.93 14.70
N ASP A 63 -7.94 -19.01 14.18
CA ASP A 63 -7.44 -20.38 14.39
C ASP A 63 -5.99 -20.57 13.93
N GLU A 64 -5.65 -20.05 12.74
CA GLU A 64 -4.29 -20.13 12.20
C GLU A 64 -3.30 -19.27 13.00
N LEU A 65 -3.73 -18.12 13.52
CA LEU A 65 -2.92 -17.25 14.37
C LEU A 65 -2.65 -17.88 15.74
N VAL A 66 -3.67 -18.49 16.36
CA VAL A 66 -3.51 -19.27 17.60
C VAL A 66 -2.59 -20.46 17.37
N ALA A 67 -2.79 -21.21 16.28
CA ALA A 67 -1.88 -22.29 15.89
C ALA A 67 -0.44 -21.80 15.62
N ALA A 68 -0.26 -20.51 15.33
CA ALA A 68 1.04 -19.88 15.13
C ALA A 68 1.67 -19.29 16.41
N GLY A 69 1.04 -19.55 17.56
CA GLY A 69 1.54 -19.14 18.88
C GLY A 69 1.19 -17.71 19.26
N VAL A 70 0.20 -17.09 18.61
CA VAL A 70 -0.36 -15.80 19.01
C VAL A 70 -1.36 -16.04 20.15
N PRO A 71 -1.34 -15.26 21.25
CA PRO A 71 -2.35 -15.34 22.30
C PRO A 71 -3.77 -15.18 21.71
N GLU A 72 -4.76 -15.88 22.26
CA GLU A 72 -6.12 -15.93 21.70
C GLU A 72 -6.77 -14.54 21.57
N GLU A 73 -6.64 -13.70 22.60
CA GLU A 73 -7.10 -12.31 22.61
C GLU A 73 -6.43 -11.44 21.53
N ASP A 74 -5.14 -11.68 21.28
CA ASP A 74 -4.37 -10.98 20.25
C ASP A 74 -4.71 -11.52 18.85
N ALA A 75 -4.98 -12.82 18.73
CA ALA A 75 -5.30 -13.48 17.47
C ALA A 75 -6.61 -12.96 16.87
N GLU A 76 -7.65 -12.81 17.69
CA GLU A 76 -8.91 -12.19 17.26
C GLU A 76 -8.68 -10.75 16.77
N ARG A 77 -7.94 -9.96 17.55
CA ARG A 77 -7.60 -8.57 17.19
C ARG A 77 -6.84 -8.50 15.87
N TRP A 78 -5.82 -9.35 15.68
CA TRP A 78 -5.01 -9.37 14.46
C TRP A 78 -5.81 -9.79 13.23
N ALA A 79 -6.69 -10.80 13.35
CA ALA A 79 -7.57 -11.22 12.27
C ALA A 79 -8.50 -10.08 11.83
N ALA A 80 -9.18 -9.43 12.79
CA ALA A 80 -10.08 -8.32 12.52
C ALA A 80 -9.35 -7.10 11.92
N GLN A 81 -8.19 -6.73 12.46
CA GLN A 81 -7.37 -5.62 11.95
C GLN A 81 -6.88 -5.90 10.52
N THR A 82 -6.42 -7.11 10.24
CA THR A 82 -5.95 -7.50 8.91
C THR A 82 -7.09 -7.43 7.89
N GLN A 83 -8.27 -7.96 8.23
CA GLN A 83 -9.44 -7.91 7.35
C GLN A 83 -9.87 -6.47 7.06
N LYS A 84 -9.87 -5.61 8.09
CA LYS A 84 -10.17 -4.17 7.94
C LYS A 84 -9.14 -3.48 7.05
N ALA A 85 -7.85 -3.76 7.23
CA ALA A 85 -6.78 -3.20 6.42
C ALA A 85 -6.94 -3.61 4.94
N VAL A 86 -7.13 -4.90 4.66
CA VAL A 86 -7.34 -5.42 3.31
C VAL A 86 -8.57 -4.80 2.65
N SER A 87 -9.70 -4.73 3.36
CA SER A 87 -10.93 -4.11 2.85
C SER A 87 -10.69 -2.62 2.52
N THR A 88 -9.97 -1.92 3.39
CA THR A 88 -9.65 -0.50 3.21
C THR A 88 -8.73 -0.29 2.00
N LEU A 89 -7.68 -1.10 1.87
CA LEU A 89 -6.74 -1.04 0.75
C LEU A 89 -7.45 -1.35 -0.57
N ASN A 90 -8.22 -2.44 -0.63
CA ASN A 90 -8.96 -2.80 -1.85
C ASN A 90 -10.01 -1.74 -2.24
N ARG A 91 -10.60 -1.03 -1.27
CA ARG A 91 -11.54 0.06 -1.56
C ARG A 91 -10.86 1.35 -2.00
N LEU A 92 -9.79 1.76 -1.32
CA LEU A 92 -9.21 3.10 -1.49
C LEU A 92 -8.10 3.14 -2.53
N TYR A 93 -7.32 2.07 -2.67
CA TYR A 93 -6.12 2.07 -3.51
C TYR A 93 -6.41 2.31 -5.01
N PRO A 94 -7.51 1.78 -5.61
CA PRO A 94 -7.89 2.11 -6.98
C PRO A 94 -8.24 3.60 -7.20
N VAL A 95 -8.65 4.31 -6.14
CA VAL A 95 -9.12 5.71 -6.21
C VAL A 95 -8.02 6.70 -5.83
N LEU A 96 -7.17 6.34 -4.86
CA LEU A 96 -6.19 7.24 -4.27
C LEU A 96 -5.08 7.63 -5.23
N LEU A 97 -4.62 6.71 -6.09
CA LEU A 97 -3.42 6.98 -6.89
C LEU A 97 -3.62 7.93 -8.06
N PRO A 98 -4.73 7.89 -8.82
CA PRO A 98 -5.04 8.95 -9.77
C PRO A 98 -5.12 10.32 -9.09
N ALA A 99 -5.74 10.39 -7.90
CA ALA A 99 -5.86 11.62 -7.13
C ALA A 99 -4.50 12.11 -6.59
N ILE A 100 -3.61 11.20 -6.18
CA ILE A 100 -2.24 11.53 -5.74
C ILE A 100 -1.40 11.98 -6.93
N ALA A 101 -1.47 11.32 -8.09
CA ALA A 101 -0.74 11.71 -9.29
C ALA A 101 -1.14 13.13 -9.76
N GLU A 102 -2.43 13.44 -9.78
CA GLU A 102 -2.92 14.79 -10.08
C GLU A 102 -2.43 15.82 -9.04
N ARG A 103 -2.42 15.45 -7.75
CA ARG A 103 -1.88 16.33 -6.70
C ARG A 103 -0.38 16.56 -6.83
N VAL A 104 0.41 15.53 -7.15
CA VAL A 104 1.86 15.65 -7.38
C VAL A 104 2.11 16.57 -8.57
N LYS A 105 1.42 16.36 -9.69
CA LYS A 105 1.51 17.24 -10.86
C LYS A 105 1.15 18.70 -10.54
N ALA A 106 0.12 18.92 -9.73
CA ALA A 106 -0.24 20.26 -9.27
C ALA A 106 0.85 20.89 -8.39
N ILE A 107 1.48 20.11 -7.50
CA ILE A 107 2.60 20.57 -6.67
C ILE A 107 3.82 20.89 -7.54
N GLU A 108 4.20 19.99 -8.46
CA GLU A 108 5.33 20.19 -9.38
C GLU A 108 5.13 21.41 -10.28
N ALA A 109 3.91 21.71 -10.71
CA ALA A 109 3.60 22.92 -11.47
C ALA A 109 3.64 24.19 -10.59
N ALA A 110 3.34 24.08 -9.30
CA ALA A 110 3.37 25.20 -8.35
C ALA A 110 4.80 25.56 -7.89
N VAL A 111 5.74 24.61 -7.88
CA VAL A 111 7.14 24.84 -7.46
C VAL A 111 7.86 25.89 -8.33
N PRO A 112 7.81 25.83 -9.68
CA PRO A 112 8.34 26.88 -10.55
C PRO A 112 7.69 28.24 -10.32
N ALA A 113 6.36 28.27 -10.12
CA ALA A 113 5.62 29.52 -9.90
C ALA A 113 6.00 30.19 -8.56
N ALA A 114 6.24 29.41 -7.51
CA ALA A 114 6.68 29.90 -6.21
C ALA A 114 8.12 30.44 -6.22
N LEU A 115 9.01 29.81 -7.00
CA LEU A 115 10.39 30.27 -7.18
C LEU A 115 10.47 31.61 -7.93
N VAL A 116 9.68 31.78 -9.00
CA VAL A 116 9.61 33.05 -9.75
C VAL A 116 9.00 34.19 -8.90
N ALA A 117 8.01 33.90 -8.06
CA ALA A 117 7.42 34.89 -7.15
C ALA A 117 8.39 35.35 -6.04
N GLY A 118 9.29 34.47 -5.59
CA GLY A 118 10.31 34.77 -4.57
C GLY A 118 11.50 35.58 -5.11
N GLU A 119 11.80 35.51 -6.40
CA GLU A 119 12.84 36.33 -7.04
C GLU A 119 12.36 37.76 -7.30
N SER A 120 11.07 37.96 -7.59
CA SER A 120 10.49 39.30 -7.82
C SER A 120 10.45 40.20 -6.57
N THR A 121 10.67 39.66 -5.37
CA THR A 121 10.64 40.43 -4.11
C THR A 121 12.04 40.80 -3.58
N ARG A 122 13.13 40.39 -4.25
CA ARG A 122 14.51 40.70 -3.82
C ARG A 122 15.10 42.00 -4.36
N GLU A 123 14.40 42.74 -5.22
CA GLU A 123 14.85 44.05 -5.70
C GLU A 123 14.00 45.17 -5.07
N LYS A 124 14.50 45.74 -3.95
CA LYS A 124 14.34 47.14 -3.51
C LYS A 124 14.84 47.29 -2.06
N PHE A 125 16.13 47.10 -1.86
CA PHE A 125 16.85 47.78 -0.79
C PHE A 125 18.07 48.41 -1.45
N GLU A 126 17.85 49.59 -2.05
CA GLU A 126 18.95 50.50 -2.41
C GLU A 126 19.39 51.28 -1.17
N VAL A 127 20.70 51.53 -1.16
CA VAL A 127 21.60 52.05 -0.12
C VAL A 127 21.35 53.52 0.21
#